data_AF-A0A937WRX5-F1
#
_entry.id   AF-A0A937WRX5-F1
#
_cell.length_a   1.000
_cell.length_b   1.000
_cell.length_c   1.000
_cell.angle_alpha   90.00
_cell.angle_beta   90.00
_cell.angle_gamma   90.00
#
_symmetry.space_group_name_H-M   'P 1'
#
loop_
_entity.id
_entity.type
_entity.pdbx_description
1 polymer ?
#
loop_
_entity_poly.entity_id
_entity_poly.type
_entity_poly.pdbx_seq_one_letter_code
_entity_poly.pdbx_strand_id
1 'polypeptide(L)'
;GLDSASKGRLSITYYREDLSGSDFLKRIENWHMTSEWIHEYRYKDVQDKESGKRKRYFQPFIGAPAPINIAEAAYGENADDKIKKATVARLLPCIIDGQPIPRDIVESAVRRACNRIAMEVWEWNKTLSITCSLFKKYSKEDFNMALDENRNTRDYLYGRLLAIADRLEEVALFKGEKDRPTNAARYMQIFSVRPNRTWTQIYLSLSPYLQTREANFYKNLIEEVKWKFISPEEFNLDTPLTGEFLLAYHCQRMKLRQYKKSKLKDKKDEIEKSEHEQD
;
A
#
# COMPACT_ATOMS: atom_id res chain seq x y z
N GLY A 1 27.30 9.72 9.89
CA GLY A 1 26.24 10.18 10.80
C GLY A 1 26.83 10.41 12.17
N LEU A 2 26.51 11.54 12.78
CA LEU A 2 26.85 11.86 14.17
C LEU A 2 25.54 11.94 14.95
N ASP A 3 25.49 11.37 16.15
CA ASP A 3 24.37 11.50 17.08
C ASP A 3 24.89 12.00 18.43
N SER A 4 24.18 12.95 19.04
CA SER A 4 24.56 13.45 20.37
C SER A 4 23.83 12.63 21.43
N ALA A 5 24.51 11.63 22.00
CA ALA A 5 23.92 10.77 23.02
C ALA A 5 23.69 11.51 24.36
N SER A 6 24.43 12.60 24.62
CA SER A 6 24.25 13.50 25.79
C SER A 6 24.92 14.86 25.53
N LYS A 7 24.57 15.89 26.32
CA LYS A 7 25.16 17.24 26.24
C LYS A 7 26.69 17.13 26.40
N GLY A 8 27.44 17.25 25.30
CA GLY A 8 28.91 17.19 25.26
C GLY A 8 29.54 15.88 24.78
N ARG A 9 28.77 14.83 24.42
CA ARG A 9 29.32 13.59 23.81
C ARG A 9 28.67 13.30 22.46
N LEU A 10 29.49 13.28 21.42
CA LEU A 10 29.10 12.89 20.05
C LEU A 10 29.51 11.44 19.80
N SER A 11 28.57 10.60 19.38
CA SER A 11 28.84 9.26 18.88
C SER A 11 28.75 9.24 17.36
N ILE A 12 29.74 8.64 16.71
CA ILE A 12 29.67 8.34 15.28
C ILE A 12 28.72 7.15 15.12
N THR A 13 27.56 7.37 14.49
CA THR A 13 26.55 6.33 14.26
C THR A 13 26.77 5.55 12.97
N TYR A 14 27.45 6.16 12.00
CA TYR A 14 27.83 5.50 10.75
C TYR A 14 28.95 6.30 10.08
N TYR A 15 30.08 5.66 9.79
CA TYR A 15 31.20 6.27 9.07
C TYR A 15 31.74 5.29 8.05
N ARG A 16 32.13 5.82 6.89
CA ARG A 16 32.75 5.03 5.82
C ARG A 16 33.81 5.86 5.13
N GLU A 17 35.03 5.36 5.18
CA GLU A 17 36.23 6.02 4.67
C GLU A 17 36.40 5.80 3.16
N ASP A 18 36.22 4.57 2.70
CA ASP A 18 36.50 4.15 1.32
C ASP A 18 35.28 4.16 0.38
N LEU A 19 34.50 5.25 0.38
CA LEU A 19 33.36 5.40 -0.55
C LEU A 19 33.61 6.48 -1.58
N SER A 20 33.87 6.07 -2.83
CA SER A 20 33.91 7.03 -3.94
C SER A 20 32.53 7.67 -4.15
N GLY A 21 32.50 8.91 -4.65
CA GLY A 21 31.24 9.60 -4.95
C GLY A 21 30.40 8.87 -6.00
N SER A 22 31.04 8.24 -6.98
CA SER A 22 30.37 7.40 -7.99
C SER A 22 29.74 6.14 -7.37
N ASP A 23 30.45 5.47 -6.47
CA ASP A 23 29.89 4.29 -5.78
C ASP A 23 28.73 4.68 -4.87
N PHE A 24 28.83 5.82 -4.20
CA PHE A 24 27.74 6.34 -3.37
C PHE A 24 26.47 6.60 -4.21
N LEU A 25 26.59 7.31 -5.33
CA LEU A 25 25.46 7.58 -6.22
C LEU A 25 24.85 6.30 -6.79
N LYS A 26 25.68 5.35 -7.25
CA LYS A 26 25.23 4.05 -7.76
C LYS A 26 24.43 3.26 -6.71
N ARG A 27 24.85 3.32 -5.45
CA ARG A 27 24.17 2.62 -4.36
C ARG A 27 22.85 3.28 -3.97
N ILE A 28 22.79 4.61 -3.97
CA ILE A 28 21.53 5.35 -3.82
C ILE A 28 20.58 4.99 -4.96
N GLU A 29 21.04 5.04 -6.21
CA GLU A 29 20.23 4.68 -7.37
C GLU A 29 19.69 3.24 -7.24
N ASN A 30 20.54 2.29 -6.88
CA ASN A 30 20.12 0.92 -6.64
C ASN A 30 19.07 0.82 -5.52
N TRP A 31 19.25 1.52 -4.39
CA TRP A 31 18.25 1.57 -3.31
C TRP A 31 16.91 2.10 -3.82
N HIS A 32 16.93 3.17 -4.60
CA HIS A 32 15.74 3.77 -5.19
C HIS A 32 15.04 2.80 -6.14
N MET A 33 15.74 2.23 -7.12
CA MET A 33 15.17 1.31 -8.12
C MET A 33 14.59 0.04 -7.48
N THR A 34 15.28 -0.52 -6.49
CA THR A 34 14.86 -1.78 -5.87
C THR A 34 13.81 -1.61 -4.78
N SER A 35 13.59 -0.39 -4.29
CA SER A 35 12.60 -0.07 -3.25
C SER A 35 11.52 0.88 -3.77
N GLU A 36 11.44 1.10 -5.09
CA GLU A 36 10.44 2.01 -5.64
C GLU A 36 9.03 1.47 -5.47
N TRP A 37 8.13 2.36 -5.07
CA TRP A 37 6.71 2.11 -5.07
C TRP A 37 5.95 3.41 -5.30
N ILE A 38 4.67 3.30 -5.67
CA ILE A 38 3.78 4.45 -5.77
C ILE A 38 3.31 4.86 -4.37
N HIS A 39 3.47 6.14 -4.06
CA HIS A 39 3.18 6.71 -2.76
C HIS A 39 2.21 7.90 -2.90
N GLU A 40 1.13 7.92 -2.12
CA GLU A 40 0.06 8.94 -2.21
C GLU A 40 0.02 9.89 -0.99
N TYR A 41 1.11 10.01 -0.22
CA TYR A 41 1.12 10.76 1.05
C TYR A 41 1.90 12.09 1.04
N ARG A 42 2.47 12.47 -0.11
CA ARG A 42 3.09 13.80 -0.27
C ARG A 42 2.05 14.82 -0.67
N TYR A 43 2.25 16.02 -0.15
CA TYR A 43 1.42 17.17 -0.47
C TYR A 43 2.24 18.25 -1.15
N LYS A 44 1.61 18.96 -2.07
CA LYS A 44 2.14 20.18 -2.66
C LYS A 44 1.16 21.30 -2.39
N ASP A 45 1.68 22.39 -1.82
CA ASP A 45 0.92 23.64 -1.75
C ASP A 45 1.04 24.33 -3.10
N VAL A 46 -0.09 24.50 -3.77
CA VAL A 46 -0.19 25.22 -5.03
C VAL A 46 -1.04 26.45 -4.77
N GLN A 47 -0.54 27.60 -5.20
CA GLN A 47 -1.35 28.80 -5.20
C GLN A 47 -2.34 28.71 -6.35
N ASP A 48 -3.63 28.71 -6.00
CA ASP A 48 -4.69 28.76 -6.98
C ASP A 48 -4.61 30.10 -7.72
N LYS A 49 -4.46 30.04 -9.05
CA LYS A 49 -4.21 31.24 -9.88
C LYS A 49 -5.41 32.19 -9.94
N GLU A 50 -6.63 31.70 -9.68
CA GLU A 50 -7.86 32.49 -9.77
C GLU A 50 -8.26 33.06 -8.41
N SER A 51 -8.16 32.27 -7.34
CA SER A 51 -8.59 32.67 -5.99
C SER A 51 -7.46 33.20 -5.11
N GLY A 52 -6.20 33.07 -5.52
CA GLY A 52 -5.02 33.46 -4.75
C GLY A 52 -4.76 32.63 -3.48
N LYS A 53 -5.68 31.71 -3.14
CA LYS A 53 -5.62 30.86 -1.94
C LYS A 53 -4.62 29.71 -2.15
N ARG A 54 -3.91 29.36 -1.08
CA ARG A 54 -3.09 28.13 -1.06
C ARG A 54 -4.03 26.94 -0.99
N LYS A 55 -4.00 26.09 -2.01
CA LYS A 55 -4.67 24.79 -2.03
C LYS A 55 -3.61 23.70 -1.89
N ARG A 56 -3.84 22.78 -0.96
CA ARG A 56 -2.95 21.65 -0.70
C ARG A 56 -3.44 20.45 -1.51
N TYR A 57 -2.62 19.96 -2.43
CA TYR A 57 -2.96 18.82 -3.28
C TYR A 57 -2.08 17.62 -2.95
N PHE A 58 -2.69 16.43 -2.94
CA PHE A 58 -1.92 15.19 -2.93
C PHE A 58 -1.17 15.04 -4.25
N GLN A 59 0.14 14.83 -4.17
CA GLN A 59 0.97 14.55 -5.32
C GLN A 59 1.51 13.11 -5.19
N PRO A 60 0.93 12.15 -5.92
CA PRO A 60 1.51 10.83 -6.03
C PRO A 60 2.93 10.92 -6.56
N PHE A 61 3.83 10.10 -6.01
CA PHE A 61 5.20 9.99 -6.50
C PHE A 61 5.63 8.53 -6.53
N ILE A 62 6.55 8.22 -7.44
CA ILE A 62 7.20 6.91 -7.53
C ILE A 62 8.62 7.09 -6.99
N GLY A 63 9.03 6.22 -6.07
CA GLY A 63 10.39 6.20 -5.57
C GLY A 63 10.51 5.45 -4.24
N ALA A 64 11.72 5.41 -3.68
CA ALA A 64 11.92 4.82 -2.37
C ALA A 64 11.38 5.74 -1.25
N PRO A 65 10.77 5.17 -0.20
CA PRO A 65 10.34 5.93 0.97
C PRO A 65 11.55 6.44 1.76
N ALA A 66 11.40 7.61 2.38
CA ALA A 66 12.46 8.15 3.22
C ALA A 66 12.67 7.26 4.45
N PRO A 67 13.91 7.10 4.97
CA PRO A 67 14.19 6.26 6.15
C PRO A 67 13.33 6.59 7.37
N ILE A 68 13.04 7.89 7.58
CA ILE A 68 12.16 8.32 8.66
C ILE A 68 10.72 7.85 8.46
N ASN A 69 10.21 7.86 7.23
CA ASN A 69 8.87 7.36 6.93
C ASN A 69 8.79 5.83 7.03
N ILE A 70 9.89 5.11 6.76
CA ILE A 70 10.00 3.67 7.05
C ILE A 70 9.84 3.43 8.55
N ALA A 71 10.52 4.21 9.39
CA ALA A 71 10.39 4.09 10.84
C ALA A 71 8.97 4.39 11.33
N GLU A 72 8.33 5.44 10.81
CA GLU A 72 6.93 5.76 11.11
C GLU A 72 5.96 4.67 10.63
N ALA A 73 6.19 4.07 9.47
CA ALA A 73 5.37 2.96 8.98
C ALA A 73 5.53 1.69 9.82
N ALA A 74 6.72 1.46 10.41
CA ALA A 74 6.98 0.30 11.27
C ALA A 74 6.44 0.50 12.70
N TYR A 75 6.64 1.67 13.29
CA TYR A 75 6.40 1.90 14.72
C TYR A 75 5.33 2.96 15.04
N GLY A 76 4.91 3.74 14.04
CA GLY A 76 3.90 4.79 14.15
C GLY A 76 4.49 6.20 14.17
N GLU A 77 3.65 7.16 13.77
CA GLU A 77 4.02 8.59 13.75
C GLU A 77 4.34 9.12 15.16
N ASN A 78 3.64 8.62 16.17
CA ASN A 78 3.83 9.00 17.57
C ASN A 78 4.88 8.15 18.31
N ALA A 79 5.64 7.30 17.62
CA ALA A 79 6.71 6.53 18.25
C ALA A 79 7.82 7.46 18.79
N ASP A 80 8.50 7.03 19.86
CA ASP A 80 9.63 7.76 20.45
C ASP A 80 10.69 8.05 19.38
N ASP A 81 11.15 9.30 19.33
CA ASP A 81 12.17 9.76 18.39
C ASP A 81 13.47 8.95 18.50
N LYS A 82 13.79 8.39 19.67
CA LYS A 82 14.91 7.47 19.85
C LYS A 82 14.75 6.20 19.01
N ILE A 83 13.54 5.62 18.97
CA ILE A 83 13.25 4.43 18.17
C ILE A 83 13.34 4.78 16.69
N LYS A 84 12.80 5.92 16.28
CA LYS A 84 12.87 6.39 14.89
C LYS A 84 14.32 6.61 14.44
N LYS A 85 15.12 7.32 15.24
CA LYS A 85 16.54 7.55 14.97
C LYS A 85 17.33 6.24 14.90
N ALA A 86 17.10 5.33 15.84
CA ALA A 86 17.75 4.01 15.83
C ALA A 86 17.38 3.20 14.57
N THR A 87 16.13 3.29 14.11
CA THR A 87 15.68 2.63 12.88
C THR A 87 16.36 3.24 11.66
N VAL A 88 16.40 4.58 11.57
CA VAL A 88 17.13 5.28 10.50
C VAL A 88 18.59 4.87 10.46
N ALA A 89 19.27 4.82 11.62
CA ALA A 89 20.65 4.38 11.72
C ALA A 89 20.86 2.94 11.20
N ARG A 90 19.91 2.03 11.48
CA ARG A 90 19.92 0.65 10.97
C ARG A 90 19.68 0.55 9.46
N LEU A 91 18.96 1.51 8.87
CA LEU A 91 18.70 1.55 7.43
C LEU A 91 19.85 2.16 6.62
N LEU A 92 20.72 2.97 7.23
CA LEU A 92 21.85 3.59 6.53
C LEU A 92 22.79 2.56 5.89
N PRO A 93 23.23 1.47 6.58
CA PRO A 93 23.97 0.39 5.93
C PRO A 93 23.19 -0.31 4.82
N CYS A 94 21.86 -0.42 4.91
CA CYS A 94 21.06 -1.02 3.82
C CYS A 94 21.12 -0.16 2.55
N ILE A 95 21.09 1.17 2.70
CA ILE A 95 21.11 2.13 1.60
C ILE A 95 22.52 2.28 1.02
N ILE A 96 23.51 2.45 1.89
CA ILE A 96 24.88 2.80 1.50
C ILE A 96 25.74 1.55 1.27
N ASP A 97 25.41 0.41 1.87
CA ASP A 97 26.22 -0.82 1.79
C ASP A 97 25.52 -1.94 1.03
N GLY A 98 24.25 -1.74 0.67
CA GLY A 98 23.44 -2.78 0.06
C GLY A 98 23.14 -3.94 1.02
N GLN A 99 23.29 -3.74 2.33
CA GLN A 99 22.91 -4.74 3.32
C GLN A 99 21.41 -5.05 3.22
N PRO A 100 20.99 -6.29 3.53
CA PRO A 100 19.58 -6.64 3.56
C PRO A 100 18.82 -5.78 4.59
N ILE A 101 17.58 -5.42 4.28
CA ILE A 101 16.72 -4.72 5.24
C ILE A 101 16.47 -5.66 6.43
N PRO A 102 16.60 -5.17 7.67
CA PRO A 102 16.30 -5.97 8.85
C PRO A 102 14.86 -6.50 8.83
N ARG A 103 14.73 -7.83 8.97
CA ARG A 103 13.45 -8.54 8.91
C ARG A 103 12.42 -8.01 9.91
N ASP A 104 12.85 -7.63 11.11
CA ASP A 104 11.97 -7.10 12.15
C ASP A 104 11.29 -5.78 11.76
N ILE A 105 11.97 -4.92 10.98
CA ILE A 105 11.38 -3.67 10.48
C ILE A 105 10.27 -3.99 9.47
N VAL A 106 10.54 -4.91 8.55
CA VAL A 106 9.57 -5.35 7.54
C VAL A 106 8.35 -5.98 8.20
N GLU A 107 8.56 -6.89 9.16
CA GLU A 107 7.46 -7.53 9.89
C GLU A 107 6.64 -6.53 10.71
N SER A 108 7.30 -5.54 11.32
CA SER A 108 6.60 -4.49 12.08
C SER A 108 5.72 -3.64 11.18
N ALA A 109 6.22 -3.25 10.00
CA ALA A 109 5.45 -2.52 9.00
C ALA A 109 4.26 -3.35 8.48
N VAL A 110 4.46 -4.64 8.17
CA VAL A 110 3.38 -5.56 7.77
C VAL A 110 2.32 -5.67 8.86
N ARG A 111 2.71 -5.92 10.12
CA ARG A 111 1.77 -6.02 11.25
C ARG A 111 0.96 -4.73 11.42
N ARG A 112 1.62 -3.56 11.31
CA ARG A 112 0.94 -2.26 11.41
C ARG A 112 -0.02 -2.05 10.24
N ALA A 113 0.40 -2.32 9.00
CA ALA A 113 -0.45 -2.19 7.80
C ALA A 113 -1.69 -3.10 7.84
N CYS A 114 -1.60 -4.28 8.47
CA CYS A 114 -2.75 -5.16 8.69
C CYS A 114 -3.77 -4.59 9.68
N ASN A 115 -3.36 -3.72 10.60
CA ASN A 115 -4.26 -3.09 11.58
C ASN A 115 -4.83 -1.76 11.05
N ARG A 116 -5.60 -1.85 9.95
CA ARG A 116 -6.15 -0.68 9.25
C ARG A 116 -7.00 0.24 10.13
N ILE A 117 -7.82 -0.33 11.01
CA ILE A 117 -8.78 0.42 11.84
C ILE A 117 -8.10 1.24 12.96
N ALA A 118 -6.85 0.94 13.29
CA ALA A 118 -6.11 1.66 14.33
C ALA A 118 -5.44 2.95 13.83
N MET A 119 -5.63 3.31 12.56
CA MET A 119 -5.00 4.46 11.92
C MET A 119 -6.01 5.29 11.16
N GLU A 120 -5.72 6.58 11.05
CA GLU A 120 -6.42 7.46 10.10
C GLU A 120 -6.20 6.98 8.66
N VAL A 121 -7.17 7.25 7.78
CA VAL A 121 -7.15 6.75 6.39
C VAL A 121 -5.86 7.17 5.65
N TRP A 122 -5.41 8.41 5.87
CA TRP A 122 -4.21 8.93 5.25
C TRP A 122 -2.94 8.25 5.79
N GLU A 123 -2.87 8.00 7.11
CA GLU A 123 -1.74 7.34 7.77
C GLU A 123 -1.64 5.88 7.32
N TRP A 124 -2.79 5.20 7.24
CA TRP A 124 -2.82 3.82 6.77
C TRP A 124 -2.45 3.71 5.29
N ASN A 125 -2.93 4.61 4.41
CA ASN A 125 -2.50 4.61 3.00
C ASN A 125 -0.98 4.82 2.87
N LYS A 126 -0.40 5.74 3.68
CA LYS A 126 1.05 5.93 3.77
C LYS A 126 1.75 4.64 4.18
N THR A 127 1.33 4.06 5.31
CA THR A 127 1.89 2.82 5.87
C THR A 127 1.82 1.65 4.90
N LEU A 128 0.67 1.45 4.24
CA LEU A 128 0.46 0.40 3.24
C LEU A 128 1.45 0.54 2.07
N SER A 129 1.55 1.75 1.48
CA SER A 129 2.44 1.98 0.34
C SER A 129 3.93 1.78 0.69
N ILE A 130 4.35 2.19 1.90
CA ILE A 130 5.72 2.00 2.39
C ILE A 130 5.97 0.52 2.69
N THR A 131 5.00 -0.18 3.27
CA THR A 131 5.10 -1.62 3.54
C THR A 131 5.26 -2.41 2.24
N CYS A 132 4.54 -2.03 1.19
CA CYS A 132 4.70 -2.62 -0.15
C CYS A 132 6.13 -2.44 -0.68
N SER A 133 6.66 -1.22 -0.64
CA SER A 133 8.05 -0.92 -1.00
C SER A 133 9.06 -1.79 -0.22
N LEU A 134 8.91 -1.87 1.10
CA LEU A 134 9.79 -2.65 1.97
C LEU A 134 9.71 -4.15 1.68
N PHE A 135 8.50 -4.69 1.50
CA PHE A 135 8.31 -6.11 1.25
C PHE A 135 8.85 -6.53 -0.12
N LYS A 136 8.62 -5.72 -1.17
CA LYS A 136 9.23 -5.89 -2.50
C LYS A 136 10.76 -5.97 -2.39
N LYS A 137 11.37 -5.02 -1.67
CA LYS A 137 12.83 -5.00 -1.48
C LYS A 137 13.34 -6.19 -0.66
N TYR A 138 12.57 -6.63 0.33
CA TYR A 138 12.92 -7.75 1.21
C TYR A 138 12.82 -9.11 0.52
N SER A 139 11.75 -9.36 -0.23
CA SER A 139 11.52 -10.64 -0.92
C SER A 139 12.52 -10.87 -2.06
N LYS A 140 13.07 -9.79 -2.62
CA LYS A 140 13.92 -9.80 -3.83
C LYS A 140 13.21 -10.38 -5.07
N GLU A 141 11.89 -10.49 -5.00
CA GLU A 141 11.08 -10.90 -6.13
C GLU A 141 10.76 -9.70 -7.02
N ASP A 142 10.54 -9.96 -8.30
CA ASP A 142 10.20 -8.92 -9.27
C ASP A 142 8.72 -8.57 -9.15
N PHE A 143 8.42 -7.63 -8.25
CA PHE A 143 7.10 -7.03 -8.12
C PHE A 143 7.03 -5.72 -8.90
N ASN A 144 6.16 -5.70 -9.91
CA ASN A 144 5.77 -4.47 -10.59
C ASN A 144 4.71 -3.72 -9.78
N MET A 145 4.64 -2.39 -9.94
CA MET A 145 3.59 -1.55 -9.35
C MET A 145 2.23 -1.75 -10.03
N ALA A 146 2.22 -2.30 -11.25
CA ALA A 146 1.00 -2.75 -11.91
C ALA A 146 0.49 -4.05 -11.26
N LEU A 147 -0.82 -4.27 -11.30
CA LEU A 147 -1.41 -5.55 -10.91
C LEU A 147 -0.91 -6.63 -11.88
N ASP A 148 -0.13 -7.59 -11.38
CA ASP A 148 0.16 -8.83 -12.08
C ASP A 148 -1.05 -9.77 -11.95
N GLU A 149 -1.76 -10.01 -13.04
CA GLU A 149 -2.92 -10.91 -13.04
C GLU A 149 -2.53 -12.39 -13.15
N ASN A 150 -1.30 -12.68 -13.56
CA ASN A 150 -0.81 -14.05 -13.81
C ASN A 150 -0.16 -14.68 -12.58
N ARG A 151 0.13 -13.88 -11.55
CA ARG A 151 0.63 -14.36 -10.26
C ARG A 151 -0.47 -15.10 -9.49
N ASN A 152 -0.27 -16.41 -9.38
CA ASN A 152 -1.22 -17.34 -8.76
C ASN A 152 -0.78 -17.81 -7.37
N THR A 153 0.15 -17.10 -6.72
CA THR A 153 0.52 -17.39 -5.33
C THR A 153 -0.66 -17.14 -4.41
N ARG A 154 -0.90 -18.05 -3.45
CA ARG A 154 -2.02 -17.98 -2.50
C ARG A 154 -2.18 -16.60 -1.86
N ASP A 155 -1.08 -16.06 -1.32
CA ASP A 155 -1.10 -14.81 -0.56
C ASP A 155 -1.48 -13.64 -1.46
N TYR A 156 -0.95 -13.62 -2.68
CA TYR A 156 -1.29 -12.61 -3.68
C TYR A 156 -2.77 -12.69 -4.09
N LEU A 157 -3.29 -13.90 -4.36
CA LEU A 157 -4.70 -14.10 -4.70
C LEU A 157 -5.64 -13.68 -3.56
N TYR A 158 -5.32 -14.00 -2.31
CA TYR A 158 -6.08 -13.50 -1.15
C TYR A 158 -6.04 -11.98 -1.02
N GLY A 159 -4.90 -11.36 -1.30
CA GLY A 159 -4.77 -9.90 -1.34
C GLY A 159 -5.69 -9.27 -2.39
N ARG A 160 -5.76 -9.86 -3.60
CA ARG A 160 -6.69 -9.45 -4.66
C ARG A 160 -8.15 -9.58 -4.22
N LEU A 161 -8.53 -10.73 -3.65
CA LEU A 161 -9.88 -10.97 -3.12
C LEU A 161 -10.29 -9.92 -2.10
N LEU A 162 -9.42 -9.63 -1.12
CA LEU A 162 -9.67 -8.64 -0.08
C LEU A 162 -9.86 -7.24 -0.68
N ALA A 163 -9.07 -6.85 -1.68
CA ALA A 163 -9.18 -5.53 -2.32
C ALA A 163 -10.48 -5.39 -3.12
N ILE A 164 -10.91 -6.45 -3.81
CA ILE A 164 -12.17 -6.47 -4.55
C ILE A 164 -13.36 -6.34 -3.59
N ALA A 165 -13.35 -7.12 -2.51
CA ALA A 165 -14.34 -7.08 -1.44
C ALA A 165 -14.44 -5.69 -0.79
N ASP A 166 -13.29 -5.12 -0.42
CA ASP A 166 -13.20 -3.79 0.18
C ASP A 166 -13.79 -2.72 -0.74
N ARG A 167 -13.44 -2.76 -2.03
CA ARG A 167 -13.94 -1.77 -3.00
C ARG A 167 -15.44 -1.92 -3.27
N LEU A 168 -15.93 -3.15 -3.38
CA LEU A 168 -17.36 -3.40 -3.56
C LEU A 168 -18.17 -2.81 -2.40
N GLU A 169 -17.75 -3.09 -1.17
CA GLU A 169 -18.45 -2.57 0.01
C GLU A 169 -18.31 -1.05 0.14
N GLU A 170 -17.13 -0.48 -0.13
CA GLU A 170 -16.91 0.97 -0.12
C GLU A 170 -17.87 1.69 -1.09
N VAL A 171 -18.07 1.16 -2.29
CA VAL A 171 -19.03 1.73 -3.27
C VAL A 171 -20.46 1.62 -2.76
N ALA A 172 -20.84 0.49 -2.15
CA ALA A 172 -22.18 0.30 -1.61
C ALA A 172 -22.48 1.21 -0.41
N LEU A 173 -21.51 1.38 0.50
CA LEU A 173 -21.64 2.26 1.66
C LEU A 173 -21.72 3.73 1.25
N PHE A 174 -20.93 4.15 0.26
CA PHE A 174 -21.00 5.49 -0.30
C PHE A 174 -22.39 5.81 -0.86
N LYS A 175 -23.01 4.86 -1.59
CA LYS A 175 -24.37 5.02 -2.11
C LYS A 175 -25.45 5.05 -1.04
N GLY A 176 -25.22 4.33 0.07
CA GLY A 176 -26.14 4.32 1.20
C GLY A 176 -25.90 5.43 2.22
N GLU A 177 -25.00 6.38 1.93
CA GLU A 177 -24.60 7.48 2.83
C GLU A 177 -24.17 7.00 4.23
N LYS A 178 -23.55 5.81 4.30
CA LYS A 178 -23.09 5.22 5.56
C LYS A 178 -21.61 5.52 5.78
N ASP A 179 -21.33 6.30 6.81
CA ASP A 179 -19.95 6.58 7.23
C ASP A 179 -19.45 5.53 8.23
N ARG A 180 -18.95 4.41 7.71
CA ARG A 180 -18.33 3.35 8.52
C ARG A 180 -17.24 2.61 7.73
N PRO A 181 -16.23 2.03 8.41
CA PRO A 181 -15.25 1.19 7.74
C PRO A 181 -15.91 -0.06 7.14
N THR A 182 -15.37 -0.56 6.03
CA THR A 182 -15.80 -1.83 5.40
C THR A 182 -15.48 -3.02 6.30
N ASN A 183 -16.15 -4.16 6.10
CA ASN A 183 -15.81 -5.41 6.75
C ASN A 183 -14.39 -5.85 6.39
N ALA A 184 -13.97 -5.67 5.13
CA ALA A 184 -12.58 -5.91 4.72
C ALA A 184 -11.59 -5.08 5.55
N ALA A 185 -11.89 -3.81 5.85
CA ALA A 185 -11.08 -2.98 6.73
C ALA A 185 -10.99 -3.51 8.15
N ARG A 186 -12.15 -3.84 8.74
CA ARG A 186 -12.26 -4.30 10.13
C ARG A 186 -11.57 -5.64 10.33
N TYR A 187 -11.75 -6.54 9.38
CA TYR A 187 -11.21 -7.90 9.47
C TYR A 187 -9.80 -8.05 8.89
N MET A 188 -9.18 -6.98 8.36
CA MET A 188 -7.87 -7.07 7.70
C MET A 188 -6.80 -7.72 8.59
N GLN A 189 -6.79 -7.43 9.88
CA GLN A 189 -5.84 -8.02 10.83
C GLN A 189 -6.05 -9.53 10.97
N ILE A 190 -7.27 -9.98 11.29
CA ILE A 190 -7.56 -11.41 11.44
C ILE A 190 -7.48 -12.15 10.10
N PHE A 191 -7.79 -11.50 8.98
CA PHE A 191 -7.62 -12.02 7.63
C PHE A 191 -6.16 -12.37 7.33
N SER A 192 -5.21 -11.54 7.78
CA SER A 192 -3.78 -11.83 7.60
C SER A 192 -3.32 -13.08 8.38
N VAL A 193 -4.05 -13.50 9.41
CA VAL A 193 -3.71 -14.67 10.25
C VAL A 193 -4.52 -15.91 9.85
N ARG A 194 -5.80 -15.72 9.48
CA ARG A 194 -6.81 -16.75 9.18
C ARG A 194 -7.55 -16.39 7.89
N PRO A 195 -6.90 -16.47 6.72
CA PRO A 195 -7.43 -15.93 5.47
C PRO A 195 -8.69 -16.65 4.98
N ASN A 196 -8.75 -17.98 5.03
CA ASN A 196 -9.89 -18.74 4.50
C ASN A 196 -11.15 -18.51 5.33
N ARG A 197 -11.04 -18.63 6.66
CA ARG A 197 -12.18 -18.43 7.58
C ARG A 197 -12.69 -17.00 7.53
N THR A 198 -11.78 -16.04 7.56
CA THR A 198 -12.13 -14.63 7.52
C THR A 198 -12.69 -14.24 6.16
N TRP A 199 -12.14 -14.76 5.06
CA TRP A 199 -12.70 -14.55 3.72
C TRP A 199 -14.15 -14.99 3.64
N THR A 200 -14.48 -16.15 4.21
CA THR A 200 -15.85 -16.65 4.24
C THR A 200 -16.79 -15.68 4.94
N GLN A 201 -16.38 -15.16 6.11
CA GLN A 201 -17.15 -14.14 6.84
C GLN A 201 -17.34 -12.85 6.03
N ILE A 202 -16.26 -12.35 5.42
CA ILE A 202 -16.32 -11.16 4.56
C ILE A 202 -17.27 -11.42 3.39
N TYR A 203 -17.13 -12.54 2.68
CA TYR A 203 -17.94 -12.88 1.53
C TYR A 203 -19.44 -12.99 1.87
N LEU A 204 -19.79 -13.61 2.99
CA LEU A 204 -21.18 -13.67 3.48
C LEU A 204 -21.73 -12.27 3.79
N SER A 205 -20.91 -11.39 4.39
CA SER A 205 -21.32 -10.01 4.68
C SER A 205 -21.53 -9.16 3.42
N LEU A 206 -20.96 -9.57 2.28
CA LEU A 206 -21.14 -8.90 0.99
C LEU A 206 -22.42 -9.31 0.27
N SER A 207 -23.10 -10.39 0.71
CA SER A 207 -24.29 -10.94 0.05
C SER A 207 -25.36 -9.87 -0.29
N PRO A 208 -25.71 -8.91 0.60
CA PRO A 208 -26.66 -7.86 0.27
C PRO A 208 -26.22 -6.94 -0.89
N TYR A 209 -24.92 -6.70 -1.03
CA TYR A 209 -24.38 -5.80 -2.06
C TYR A 209 -24.18 -6.51 -3.39
N LEU A 210 -23.96 -7.83 -3.36
CA LEU A 210 -23.80 -8.67 -4.54
C LEU A 210 -25.10 -8.83 -5.34
N GLN A 211 -26.27 -8.58 -4.78
CA GLN A 211 -27.54 -8.75 -5.53
C GLN A 211 -27.79 -7.66 -6.58
N THR A 212 -27.01 -6.58 -6.57
CA THR A 212 -27.17 -5.46 -7.52
C THR A 212 -26.55 -5.78 -8.89
N ARG A 213 -27.14 -5.25 -9.97
CA ARG A 213 -26.62 -5.42 -11.34
C ARG A 213 -25.20 -4.84 -11.50
N GLU A 214 -24.90 -3.77 -10.78
CA GLU A 214 -23.58 -3.12 -10.78
C GLU A 214 -22.51 -3.96 -10.08
N ALA A 215 -22.90 -4.90 -9.21
CA ALA A 215 -21.98 -5.81 -8.56
C ALA A 215 -21.48 -6.95 -9.47
N ASN A 216 -22.08 -7.15 -10.65
CA ASN A 216 -21.67 -8.21 -11.58
C ASN A 216 -20.19 -8.08 -12.00
N PHE A 217 -19.68 -6.86 -12.17
CA PHE A 217 -18.27 -6.64 -12.43
C PHE A 217 -17.39 -7.20 -11.31
N TYR A 218 -17.75 -6.94 -10.04
CA TYR A 218 -17.00 -7.42 -8.89
C TYR A 218 -17.16 -8.93 -8.68
N LYS A 219 -18.34 -9.51 -8.97
CA LYS A 219 -18.57 -10.96 -8.96
C LYS A 219 -17.64 -11.67 -9.94
N ASN A 220 -17.61 -11.22 -11.19
CA ASN A 220 -16.77 -11.81 -12.22
C ASN A 220 -15.28 -11.73 -11.83
N LEU A 221 -14.84 -10.62 -11.24
CA LEU A 221 -13.48 -10.49 -10.71
C LEU A 221 -13.20 -11.44 -9.53
N ILE A 222 -14.15 -11.61 -8.59
CA ILE A 222 -14.00 -12.57 -7.48
C ILE A 222 -13.90 -13.99 -8.03
N GLU A 223 -14.74 -14.35 -8.99
CA GLU A 223 -14.72 -15.66 -9.64
C GLU A 223 -13.40 -15.89 -10.39
N GLU A 224 -12.95 -14.92 -11.20
CA GLU A 224 -11.66 -14.98 -11.91
C GLU A 224 -10.51 -15.25 -10.93
N VAL A 225 -10.45 -14.54 -9.80
CA VAL A 225 -9.40 -14.74 -8.79
C VAL A 225 -9.54 -16.11 -8.11
N LYS A 226 -10.76 -16.56 -7.81
CA LYS A 226 -11.02 -17.89 -7.24
C LYS A 226 -10.57 -19.02 -8.18
N TRP A 227 -10.78 -18.87 -9.48
CA TRP A 227 -10.35 -19.85 -10.49
C TRP A 227 -8.82 -19.95 -10.64
N LYS A 228 -8.07 -18.95 -10.17
CA LYS A 228 -6.60 -18.94 -10.24
C LYS A 228 -5.91 -19.68 -9.09
N PHE A 229 -6.64 -20.07 -8.04
CA PHE A 229 -6.06 -20.90 -6.99
C PHE A 229 -5.72 -22.27 -7.58
N ILE A 230 -4.48 -22.74 -7.35
CA ILE A 230 -3.94 -23.93 -8.01
C ILE A 230 -4.71 -25.17 -7.57
N SER A 231 -5.11 -25.22 -6.29
CA SER A 231 -5.92 -26.30 -5.76
C SER A 231 -6.94 -25.85 -4.70
N PRO A 232 -8.04 -26.61 -4.49
CA PRO A 232 -8.97 -26.37 -3.39
C PRO A 232 -8.29 -26.41 -2.02
N GLU A 233 -7.26 -27.24 -1.85
CA GLU A 233 -6.50 -27.33 -0.59
C GLU A 233 -5.75 -26.03 -0.30
N GLU A 234 -5.13 -25.42 -1.30
CA GLU A 234 -4.43 -24.14 -1.16
C GLU A 234 -5.41 -23.01 -0.79
N PHE A 235 -6.60 -23.01 -1.40
CA PHE A 235 -7.68 -22.08 -1.04
C PHE A 235 -8.26 -22.33 0.35
N ASN A 236 -8.20 -23.56 0.86
CA ASN A 236 -8.69 -23.92 2.20
C ASN A 236 -7.62 -23.80 3.29
N LEU A 237 -6.37 -23.53 2.90
CA LEU A 237 -5.25 -23.42 3.82
C LEU A 237 -5.32 -22.10 4.63
N ASP A 238 -5.67 -22.22 5.90
CA ASP A 238 -5.88 -21.10 6.81
C ASP A 238 -4.60 -20.70 7.59
N THR A 239 -3.43 -20.90 6.98
CA THR A 239 -2.14 -20.44 7.55
C THR A 239 -1.94 -18.95 7.29
N PRO A 240 -1.19 -18.24 8.16
CA PRO A 240 -0.99 -16.80 8.02
C PRO A 240 -0.45 -16.40 6.64
N LEU A 241 -0.89 -15.24 6.16
CA LEU A 241 -0.41 -14.61 4.94
C LEU A 241 0.88 -13.82 5.21
N THR A 242 1.80 -13.84 4.25
CA THR A 242 2.99 -12.99 4.21
C THR A 242 2.63 -11.59 3.70
N GLY A 243 3.56 -10.63 3.77
CA GLY A 243 3.33 -9.27 3.25
C GLY A 243 3.00 -9.20 1.75
N GLU A 244 3.12 -10.29 0.99
CA GLU A 244 2.71 -10.37 -0.41
C GLU A 244 1.23 -10.03 -0.62
N PHE A 245 0.35 -10.43 0.32
CA PHE A 245 -1.08 -10.11 0.16
C PHE A 245 -1.33 -8.59 0.19
N LEU A 246 -0.51 -7.82 0.92
CA LEU A 246 -0.61 -6.35 0.96
C LEU A 246 -0.21 -5.72 -0.37
N LEU A 247 0.81 -6.27 -1.05
CA LEU A 247 1.21 -5.85 -2.40
C LEU A 247 0.06 -6.04 -3.38
N ALA A 248 -0.49 -7.25 -3.43
CA ALA A 248 -1.61 -7.58 -4.31
C ALA A 248 -2.84 -6.74 -4.02
N TYR A 249 -3.16 -6.57 -2.73
CA TYR A 249 -4.25 -5.74 -2.26
C TYR A 249 -4.07 -4.28 -2.73
N HIS A 250 -2.86 -3.72 -2.59
CA HIS A 250 -2.55 -2.36 -3.02
C HIS A 250 -2.67 -2.21 -4.54
N CYS A 251 -2.07 -3.10 -5.33
CA CYS A 251 -2.13 -3.07 -6.79
C CYS A 251 -3.56 -3.23 -7.32
N GLN A 252 -4.33 -4.16 -6.76
CA GLN A 252 -5.73 -4.38 -7.15
C GLN A 252 -6.60 -3.16 -6.82
N ARG A 253 -6.40 -2.53 -5.65
CA ARG A 253 -7.09 -1.30 -5.26
C ARG A 253 -6.75 -0.13 -6.19
N MET A 254 -5.48 0.00 -6.60
CA MET A 254 -5.05 0.99 -7.60
C MET A 254 -5.73 0.77 -8.96
N LYS A 255 -5.72 -0.47 -9.48
CA LYS A 255 -6.38 -0.81 -10.75
C LYS A 255 -7.87 -0.48 -10.73
N LEU A 256 -8.58 -0.82 -9.65
CA LEU A 256 -10.00 -0.52 -9.50
C LEU A 256 -10.30 0.99 -9.42
N ARG A 257 -9.41 1.78 -8.82
CA ARG A 257 -9.53 3.24 -8.81
C ARG A 257 -9.34 3.83 -10.21
N GLN A 258 -8.35 3.35 -10.96
CA GLN A 258 -8.09 3.80 -12.33
C GLN A 258 -9.27 3.48 -13.26
N TYR A 259 -9.81 2.26 -13.17
CA TYR A 259 -11.00 1.85 -13.93
C TYR A 259 -12.23 2.73 -13.66
N LYS A 260 -12.45 3.16 -12.40
CA LYS A 260 -13.54 4.11 -12.10
C LYS A 260 -13.27 5.49 -12.71
N LYS A 261 -12.02 5.97 -12.66
CA LYS A 261 -11.64 7.26 -13.24
C LYS A 261 -11.84 7.28 -14.75
N SER A 262 -11.47 6.22 -15.47
CA SER A 262 -11.70 6.12 -16.92
C SER A 262 -13.19 6.14 -17.25
N LYS A 263 -14.00 5.31 -16.58
CA LYS A 263 -15.47 5.31 -16.77
C LYS A 263 -16.14 6.65 -16.49
N LEU A 264 -15.66 7.40 -15.51
CA LEU A 264 -16.17 8.74 -15.21
C LEU A 264 -15.78 9.76 -16.28
N LYS A 265 -14.61 9.61 -16.89
CA LYS A 265 -14.17 10.45 -18.01
C LYS A 265 -14.99 10.14 -19.26
N ASP A 266 -15.15 8.87 -19.62
CA ASP A 266 -15.92 8.45 -20.79
C ASP A 266 -17.37 8.98 -20.73
N LYS A 267 -18.00 8.92 -19.54
CA LYS A 267 -19.34 9.50 -19.33
C LYS A 267 -19.40 11.02 -19.48
N LYS A 268 -18.36 11.75 -19.07
CA LYS A 268 -18.30 13.21 -19.25
C LYS A 268 -18.13 13.55 -20.72
N ASP A 269 -17.24 12.86 -21.41
CA ASP A 269 -16.97 13.05 -22.83
C ASP A 269 -18.22 12.69 -23.69
N GLU A 270 -19.05 11.73 -23.26
CA GLU A 270 -20.36 11.42 -23.87
C GLU A 270 -21.40 12.53 -23.65
N ILE A 271 -21.48 13.10 -22.44
CA ILE A 271 -22.41 14.20 -22.12
C ILE A 271 -22.04 15.46 -22.92
N GLU A 272 -20.75 15.84 -22.93
CA GLU A 272 -20.26 17.01 -23.67
C GLU A 272 -20.47 16.88 -25.19
N LYS A 273 -20.39 15.66 -25.75
CA LYS A 273 -20.73 15.41 -27.17
C LYS A 273 -22.22 15.51 -27.44
N SER A 274 -23.07 15.03 -26.52
CA SER A 274 -24.52 15.11 -26.68
C SER A 274 -25.06 16.55 -26.56
N GLU A 275 -24.39 17.41 -25.80
CA GLU A 275 -24.71 18.83 -25.69
C GLU A 275 -24.25 19.62 -26.92
N HIS A 276 -23.12 19.26 -27.54
CA HIS A 276 -22.64 19.89 -28.78
C HIS A 276 -23.34 19.43 -30.07
N GLU A 277 -24.08 18.32 -30.06
CA GLU A 277 -24.92 17.89 -31.20
C GLU A 277 -26.34 18.49 -31.17
N GLN A 278 -26.70 19.25 -30.13
CA GLN A 278 -28.00 19.90 -29.98
C GLN A 278 -27.99 21.43 -30.23
N ASP A 279 -26.81 21.99 -30.52
CA ASP A 279 -26.59 23.38 -30.97
C ASP A 279 -26.23 23.42 -32.47
#